data_AF-A0A6G3X3R3-F1
#
_entry.id   AF-A0A6G3X3R3-F1
#
_cell.length_a   1.000
_cell.length_b   1.000
_cell.length_c   1.000
_cell.angle_alpha   90.00
_cell.angle_beta   90.00
_cell.angle_gamma   90.00
#
_symmetry.space_group_name_H-M   'P 1'
#
loop_
_entity.id
_entity.type
_entity.pdbx_description
1 polymer ?
#
loop_
_entity_poly.entity_id
_entity_poly.type
_entity_poly.pdbx_seq_one_letter_code
_entity_poly.pdbx_strand_id
1 'polypeptide(L)'
;DGSLGSHTACLHRPYADDPHTGTAHLDAARIAAHVTACTEAGLQAGFHAIGDAAVTAVVDGIRAAAGTLGLDRIRAARHRVEHAEMLTPETIAAFAELGLTASVQPAFDAAWGGPEGMYAERLGAERAATLNPYAALLRAGVPLAFGSDSPVTPL
;
A
#
# COMPACT_ATOMS: atom_id res chain seq x y z
N ASP A 1 5.23 -5.60 3.62
CA ASP A 1 6.58 -5.86 3.05
C ASP A 1 7.58 -5.01 3.83
N GLY A 2 8.75 -4.70 3.28
CA GLY A 2 9.70 -3.76 3.87
C GLY A 2 9.66 -2.38 3.22
N SER A 3 10.83 -1.77 2.96
CA SER A 3 10.97 -0.42 2.40
C SER A 3 11.78 -0.39 1.10
N LEU A 4 11.56 0.63 0.26
CA LEU A 4 12.32 0.83 -0.98
C LEU A 4 13.80 1.07 -0.72
N GLY A 5 14.12 1.88 0.30
CA GLY A 5 15.51 2.25 0.60
C GLY A 5 16.41 1.06 0.97
N SER A 6 15.83 0.00 1.56
CA SER A 6 16.53 -1.23 1.93
C SER A 6 16.31 -2.38 0.94
N HIS A 7 15.72 -2.09 -0.22
CA HIS A 7 15.29 -3.05 -1.23
C HIS A 7 14.27 -4.10 -0.75
N THR A 8 13.69 -3.98 0.44
CA THR A 8 12.81 -5.01 1.00
C THR A 8 11.33 -4.81 0.68
N ALA A 9 10.93 -3.66 0.12
CA ALA A 9 9.58 -3.49 -0.43
C ALA A 9 9.35 -4.49 -1.57
N CYS A 10 8.21 -5.18 -1.56
CA CYS A 10 7.95 -6.32 -2.42
C CYS A 10 7.35 -5.87 -3.76
N LEU A 11 8.08 -6.14 -4.84
CA LEU A 11 7.79 -5.63 -6.18
C LEU A 11 7.33 -6.73 -7.14
N HIS A 12 6.52 -6.39 -8.14
CA HIS A 12 6.21 -7.30 -9.25
C HIS A 12 7.38 -7.47 -10.23
N ARG A 13 8.21 -6.43 -10.35
CA ARG A 13 9.39 -6.41 -11.22
C ARG A 13 10.63 -6.11 -10.39
N PRO A 14 11.81 -6.66 -10.74
CA PRO A 14 13.04 -6.39 -10.00
C PRO A 14 13.32 -4.91 -9.76
N TYR A 15 14.08 -4.60 -8.72
CA TYR A 15 14.66 -3.27 -8.55
C TYR A 15 15.50 -2.89 -9.79
N ALA A 16 15.69 -1.60 -10.04
CA ALA A 16 16.46 -1.13 -11.20
C ALA A 16 17.97 -1.36 -11.00
N ASP A 17 18.41 -1.29 -9.74
CA ASP A 17 19.80 -1.43 -9.29
C ASP A 17 20.11 -2.80 -8.67
N ASP A 18 19.12 -3.68 -8.51
CA ASP A 18 19.27 -5.04 -7.97
C ASP A 18 18.30 -6.04 -8.65
N PRO A 19 18.75 -7.26 -9.04
CA PRO A 19 17.88 -8.26 -9.67
C PRO A 19 16.75 -8.84 -8.78
N HIS A 20 16.71 -8.59 -7.47
CA HIS A 20 15.67 -9.14 -6.60
C HIS A 20 14.38 -8.30 -6.57
N THR A 21 13.30 -8.81 -5.99
CA THR A 21 11.95 -8.21 -5.96
C THR A 21 11.44 -7.91 -4.54
N GLY A 22 12.36 -7.64 -3.62
CA GLY A 22 12.08 -7.46 -2.19
C GLY A 22 11.59 -8.70 -1.46
N THR A 23 10.79 -8.50 -0.41
CA THR A 23 10.36 -9.58 0.50
C THR A 23 8.86 -9.52 0.79
N ALA A 24 8.16 -10.60 0.47
CA ALA A 24 6.79 -10.82 0.91
C ALA A 24 6.77 -11.42 2.31
N HIS A 25 6.02 -10.82 3.24
CA HIS A 25 5.86 -11.33 4.61
C HIS A 25 4.54 -12.09 4.82
N LEU A 26 3.49 -11.64 4.13
CA LEU A 26 2.15 -12.23 4.19
C LEU A 26 1.68 -12.48 2.76
N ASP A 27 1.00 -13.61 2.56
CA ASP A 27 0.25 -13.89 1.35
C ASP A 27 -1.22 -13.44 1.50
N ALA A 28 -1.97 -13.45 0.39
CA ALA A 28 -3.37 -13.05 0.37
C ALA A 28 -4.25 -13.89 1.32
N ALA A 29 -3.93 -15.18 1.51
CA ALA A 29 -4.71 -16.06 2.39
C ALA A 29 -4.57 -15.66 3.86
N ARG A 30 -3.34 -15.37 4.32
CA ARG A 30 -3.08 -14.88 5.69
C ARG A 30 -3.67 -13.49 5.91
N ILE A 31 -3.63 -12.63 4.89
CA ILE A 31 -4.28 -11.32 4.92
C ILE A 31 -5.80 -11.48 5.05
N ALA A 32 -6.42 -12.35 4.26
CA ALA A 32 -7.86 -12.62 4.31
C ALA A 32 -8.30 -13.13 5.69
N ALA A 33 -7.54 -14.06 6.28
CA ALA A 33 -7.81 -14.56 7.63
C ALA A 33 -7.73 -13.44 8.68
N HIS A 34 -6.71 -12.57 8.60
CA HIS A 34 -6.58 -11.43 9.50
C HIS A 34 -7.73 -10.43 9.35
N VAL A 35 -8.06 -10.04 8.13
CA VAL A 35 -9.17 -9.11 7.81
C VAL A 35 -10.50 -9.67 8.31
N THR A 36 -10.73 -10.97 8.11
CA THR A 36 -11.95 -11.63 8.58
C THR A 36 -12.05 -11.54 10.10
N ALA A 37 -10.99 -11.94 10.82
CA ALA A 37 -10.96 -11.90 12.27
C ALA A 37 -11.14 -10.47 12.82
N CYS A 38 -10.47 -9.47 12.24
CA CYS A 38 -10.65 -8.07 12.63
C CYS A 38 -12.08 -7.58 12.40
N THR A 39 -12.67 -7.88 11.24
CA THR A 39 -14.02 -7.44 10.90
C THR A 39 -15.07 -8.07 11.83
N GLU A 40 -14.93 -9.35 12.16
CA GLU A 40 -15.82 -10.04 13.10
C GLU A 40 -15.70 -9.49 14.51
N ALA A 41 -14.49 -9.09 14.91
CA ALA A 41 -14.22 -8.44 16.20
C ALA A 41 -14.61 -6.95 16.24
N GLY A 42 -15.06 -6.35 15.12
CA GLY A 42 -15.34 -4.91 15.04
C GLY A 42 -14.09 -4.02 15.09
N LEU A 43 -12.93 -4.56 14.71
CA LEU A 43 -11.65 -3.87 14.67
C LEU A 43 -11.24 -3.50 13.24
N GLN A 44 -10.56 -2.37 13.09
CA GLN A 44 -9.96 -1.97 11.82
C GLN A 44 -8.59 -2.64 11.64
N ALA A 45 -8.48 -3.56 10.68
CA ALA A 45 -7.19 -4.07 10.21
C ALA A 45 -6.37 -2.95 9.53
N GLY A 46 -5.05 -3.03 9.70
CA GLY A 46 -4.05 -2.13 9.10
C GLY A 46 -2.88 -2.92 8.54
N PHE A 47 -2.37 -2.55 7.37
CA PHE A 47 -1.25 -3.22 6.72
C PHE A 47 -0.18 -2.24 6.27
N HIS A 48 1.07 -2.50 6.63
CA HIS A 48 2.23 -1.91 5.96
C HIS A 48 2.38 -2.50 4.56
N ALA A 49 2.24 -1.66 3.52
CA ALA A 49 2.51 -2.05 2.14
C ALA A 49 3.09 -0.89 1.33
N ILE A 50 4.35 -1.04 0.90
CA ILE A 50 5.04 -0.04 0.07
C ILE A 50 5.08 -0.48 -1.40
N GLY A 51 5.58 -1.70 -1.67
CA GLY A 51 5.76 -2.21 -3.02
C GLY A 51 4.47 -2.65 -3.71
N ASP A 52 4.44 -2.61 -5.04
CA ASP A 52 3.25 -2.89 -5.85
C ASP A 52 2.73 -4.34 -5.69
N ALA A 53 3.63 -5.32 -5.53
CA ALA A 53 3.23 -6.69 -5.25
C ALA A 53 2.65 -6.86 -3.83
N ALA A 54 3.18 -6.12 -2.83
CA ALA A 54 2.62 -6.13 -1.49
C ALA A 54 1.21 -5.53 -1.45
N VAL A 55 1.00 -4.41 -2.12
CA VAL A 55 -0.31 -3.77 -2.24
C VAL A 55 -1.30 -4.70 -2.95
N THR A 56 -0.87 -5.40 -4.00
CA THR A 56 -1.68 -6.41 -4.69
C THR A 56 -2.12 -7.51 -3.73
N ALA A 57 -1.19 -8.08 -2.95
CA ALA A 57 -1.53 -9.12 -1.98
C ALA A 57 -2.53 -8.65 -0.91
N VAL A 58 -2.41 -7.40 -0.45
CA VAL A 58 -3.38 -6.78 0.48
C VAL A 58 -4.77 -6.68 -0.15
N VAL A 59 -4.85 -6.15 -1.37
CA VAL A 59 -6.12 -6.05 -2.11
C VAL A 59 -6.76 -7.41 -2.31
N ASP A 60 -5.99 -8.42 -2.73
CA ASP A 60 -6.50 -9.77 -3.00
C ASP A 60 -6.97 -10.45 -1.71
N GLY A 61 -6.25 -10.27 -0.60
CA GLY A 61 -6.66 -10.81 0.70
C GLY A 61 -7.94 -10.15 1.22
N ILE A 62 -8.10 -8.84 1.04
CA ILE A 62 -9.34 -8.14 1.43
C ILE A 62 -10.51 -8.53 0.52
N ARG A 63 -10.29 -8.73 -0.79
CA ARG A 63 -11.31 -9.29 -1.69
C ARG A 63 -11.76 -10.68 -1.25
N ALA A 64 -10.81 -11.54 -0.88
CA ALA A 64 -11.14 -12.87 -0.37
C ALA A 64 -11.96 -12.79 0.93
N ALA A 65 -11.61 -11.89 1.86
CA ALA A 65 -12.41 -11.65 3.06
C ALA A 65 -13.81 -11.10 2.74
N ALA A 66 -13.93 -10.22 1.75
CA ALA A 66 -15.22 -9.71 1.27
C ALA A 66 -16.11 -10.81 0.67
N GLY A 67 -15.52 -11.81 0.01
CA GLY A 67 -16.24 -12.99 -0.46
C GLY A 67 -16.86 -13.82 0.68
N THR A 68 -16.24 -13.81 1.86
CA THR A 68 -16.71 -14.53 3.06
C THR A 68 -17.71 -13.70 3.86
N LEU A 69 -17.41 -12.43 4.11
CA LEU A 69 -18.16 -11.58 5.04
C LEU A 69 -19.21 -10.67 4.37
N GLY A 70 -19.14 -10.53 3.04
CA GLY A 70 -19.90 -9.55 2.28
C GLY A 70 -19.20 -8.19 2.19
N LEU A 71 -19.32 -7.55 1.03
CA LEU A 71 -18.64 -6.31 0.70
C LEU A 71 -19.02 -5.14 1.63
N ASP A 72 -20.29 -5.04 2.03
CA ASP A 72 -20.76 -3.95 2.87
C ASP A 72 -20.11 -3.96 4.27
N ARG A 73 -19.86 -5.15 4.83
CA ARG A 73 -19.16 -5.28 6.12
C ARG A 73 -17.70 -4.87 6.01
N ILE A 74 -17.02 -5.27 4.94
CA ILE A 74 -15.63 -4.86 4.66
C ILE A 74 -15.53 -3.34 4.49
N ARG A 75 -16.42 -2.75 3.68
CA ARG A 75 -16.48 -1.29 3.48
C ARG A 75 -16.73 -0.54 4.78
N ALA A 76 -17.65 -1.03 5.62
CA ALA A 76 -17.98 -0.41 6.90
C ALA A 76 -16.79 -0.42 7.88
N ALA A 77 -15.93 -1.43 7.82
CA ALA A 77 -14.75 -1.55 8.67
C ALA A 77 -13.62 -0.57 8.31
N ARG A 78 -13.64 0.00 7.09
CA ARG A 78 -12.68 0.99 6.59
C ARG A 78 -11.23 0.57 6.83
N HIS A 79 -10.86 -0.68 6.53
CA HIS A 79 -9.49 -1.16 6.69
C HIS A 79 -8.49 -0.24 6.01
N ARG A 80 -7.27 -0.15 6.56
CA ARG A 80 -6.29 0.83 6.11
C ARG A 80 -5.00 0.19 5.62
N VAL A 81 -4.36 0.86 4.68
CA VAL A 81 -3.03 0.53 4.17
C VAL A 81 -2.11 1.69 4.51
N GLU A 82 -1.05 1.39 5.25
CA GLU A 82 0.01 2.33 5.60
C GLU A 82 0.98 2.45 4.42
N HIS A 83 1.45 3.67 4.20
CA HIS A 83 2.31 4.11 3.11
C HIS A 83 1.61 4.12 1.75
N ALA A 84 1.21 2.93 1.25
CA ALA A 84 0.57 2.76 -0.04
C ALA A 84 1.29 3.56 -1.15
N GLU A 85 2.63 3.43 -1.23
CA GLU A 85 3.44 4.28 -2.10
C GLU A 85 3.35 3.85 -3.57
N MET A 86 3.41 2.54 -3.85
CA MET A 86 3.31 1.98 -5.20
C MET A 86 1.92 1.42 -5.47
N LEU A 87 1.08 2.19 -6.16
CA LEU A 87 -0.22 1.73 -6.63
C LEU A 87 -0.32 1.79 -8.15
N THR A 88 -1.06 0.84 -8.72
CA THR A 88 -1.48 0.85 -10.11
C THR A 88 -2.91 1.40 -10.20
N PRO A 89 -3.40 1.78 -11.40
CA PRO A 89 -4.81 2.15 -11.58
C PRO A 89 -5.78 1.08 -11.06
N GLU A 90 -5.44 -0.19 -11.21
CA GLU A 90 -6.25 -1.34 -10.77
C GLU A 90 -6.29 -1.42 -9.23
N THR A 91 -5.16 -1.22 -8.54
CA THR A 91 -5.16 -1.24 -7.07
C THR A 91 -5.82 0.00 -6.49
N ILE A 92 -5.71 1.17 -7.12
CA ILE A 92 -6.47 2.38 -6.74
C ILE A 92 -7.98 2.14 -6.87
N ALA A 93 -8.43 1.54 -7.97
CA ALA A 93 -9.84 1.21 -8.16
C ALA A 93 -10.31 0.20 -7.09
N ALA A 94 -9.46 -0.76 -6.73
CA ALA A 94 -9.76 -1.72 -5.67
C ALA A 94 -9.87 -1.07 -4.28
N PHE A 95 -9.04 -0.07 -3.97
CA PHE A 95 -9.16 0.69 -2.72
C PHE A 95 -10.54 1.36 -2.60
N ALA A 96 -11.00 1.99 -3.68
CA ALA A 96 -12.33 2.59 -3.72
C ALA A 96 -13.45 1.53 -3.64
N GLU A 97 -13.31 0.43 -4.40
CA GLU A 97 -14.24 -0.70 -4.40
C GLU A 97 -14.43 -1.28 -2.99
N LEU A 98 -13.34 -1.49 -2.25
CA LEU A 98 -13.33 -2.17 -0.95
C LEU A 98 -13.52 -1.23 0.24
N GLY A 99 -13.57 0.09 0.01
CA GLY A 99 -13.70 1.09 1.08
C GLY A 99 -12.43 1.21 1.94
N LEU A 100 -11.25 1.02 1.35
CA LEU A 100 -9.98 1.13 2.05
C LEU A 100 -9.59 2.58 2.30
N THR A 101 -8.87 2.82 3.39
CA THR A 101 -8.23 4.11 3.70
C THR A 101 -6.73 4.02 3.41
N ALA A 102 -6.18 5.01 2.71
CA ALA A 102 -4.73 5.13 2.54
C ALA A 102 -4.16 6.08 3.60
N SER A 103 -3.27 5.57 4.45
CA SER A 103 -2.56 6.32 5.47
C SER A 103 -1.15 6.63 4.97
N VAL A 104 -0.93 7.85 4.50
CA VAL A 104 0.21 8.22 3.63
C VAL A 104 1.10 9.28 4.27
N GLN A 105 2.37 9.34 3.84
CA GLN A 105 3.40 10.21 4.41
C GLN A 105 4.00 11.14 3.34
N PRO A 106 3.39 12.31 3.06
CA PRO A 106 3.88 13.22 2.02
C PRO A 106 5.34 13.68 2.19
N ALA A 107 5.85 13.70 3.43
CA ALA A 107 7.24 14.03 3.72
C ALA A 107 8.25 13.03 3.09
N PHE A 108 7.82 11.79 2.82
CA PHE A 108 8.65 10.78 2.17
C PHE A 108 8.99 11.19 0.73
N ASP A 109 8.00 11.71 -0.01
CA ASP A 109 8.21 12.19 -1.38
C ASP A 109 9.16 13.39 -1.42
N ALA A 110 9.05 14.30 -0.44
CA ALA A 110 9.97 15.43 -0.30
C ALA A 110 11.41 15.00 0.06
N ALA A 111 11.56 13.92 0.83
CA ALA A 111 12.86 13.43 1.29
C ALA A 111 13.57 12.52 0.27
N TRP A 112 12.82 11.71 -0.47
CA TRP A 112 13.36 10.60 -1.27
C TRP A 112 12.87 10.54 -2.71
N GLY A 113 11.86 11.33 -3.07
CA GLY A 113 11.36 11.46 -4.43
C GLY A 113 12.25 12.33 -5.31
N GLY A 114 11.74 12.64 -6.49
CA GLY A 114 12.47 13.41 -7.51
C GLY A 114 13.32 12.54 -8.45
N PRO A 115 13.75 13.12 -9.59
CA PRO A 115 14.42 12.39 -10.67
C PRO A 115 15.81 11.86 -10.30
N GLU A 116 16.44 12.45 -9.28
CA GLU A 116 17.75 12.05 -8.76
C GLU A 116 17.64 11.51 -7.31
N GLY A 117 16.42 11.32 -6.81
CA GLY A 117 16.17 10.82 -5.46
C GLY A 117 16.35 9.31 -5.34
N MET A 118 16.33 8.82 -4.09
CA MET A 118 16.46 7.41 -3.76
C MET A 118 15.44 6.54 -4.52
N TYR A 119 14.21 7.01 -4.70
CA TYR A 119 13.20 6.27 -5.45
C TYR A 119 13.61 6.02 -6.91
N ALA A 120 14.18 7.03 -7.57
CA ALA A 120 14.64 6.90 -8.95
C ALA A 120 15.84 5.94 -9.07
N GLU A 121 16.74 5.95 -8.07
CA GLU A 121 17.86 4.99 -7.98
C GLU A 121 17.33 3.54 -7.87
N ARG A 122 16.37 3.30 -6.98
CA ARG A 122 15.82 1.96 -6.69
C ARG A 122 14.90 1.42 -7.79
N LEU A 123 14.08 2.27 -8.39
CA LEU A 123 13.00 1.82 -9.28
C LEU A 123 13.22 2.20 -10.75
N GLY A 124 14.14 3.11 -11.04
CA GLY A 124 14.23 3.82 -12.32
C GLY A 124 13.20 4.94 -12.40
N ALA A 125 13.53 5.96 -13.22
CA ALA A 125 12.75 7.20 -13.30
C ALA A 125 11.27 7.00 -13.61
N GLU A 126 10.93 6.09 -14.53
CA GLU A 126 9.54 5.86 -14.94
C GLU A 126 8.66 5.32 -13.81
N ARG A 127 9.16 4.34 -13.04
CA ARG A 127 8.42 3.75 -11.91
C ARG A 127 8.41 4.69 -10.69
N ALA A 128 9.51 5.40 -10.46
CA ALA A 128 9.59 6.37 -9.36
C ALA A 128 8.61 7.53 -9.55
N ALA A 129 8.40 8.00 -10.79
CA ALA A 129 7.48 9.10 -11.09
C ALA A 129 6.00 8.78 -10.82
N THR A 130 5.65 7.51 -10.61
CA THR A 130 4.28 7.08 -10.30
C THR A 130 4.04 6.83 -8.81
N LEU A 131 5.07 6.96 -7.97
CA LEU A 131 4.94 6.81 -6.53
C LEU A 131 4.03 7.87 -5.93
N ASN A 132 3.50 7.56 -4.74
CA ASN A 132 2.73 8.48 -3.94
C ASN A 132 1.56 9.13 -4.72
N PRO A 133 0.69 8.37 -5.42
CA PRO A 133 -0.32 8.91 -6.34
C PRO A 133 -1.54 9.49 -5.61
N TYR A 134 -1.33 10.36 -4.62
CA TYR A 134 -2.36 10.90 -3.71
C TYR A 134 -3.51 11.56 -4.45
N ALA A 135 -3.22 12.33 -5.51
CA ALA A 135 -4.26 12.97 -6.31
C ALA A 135 -5.15 11.94 -7.04
N ALA A 136 -4.59 10.80 -7.47
CA ALA A 136 -5.36 9.75 -8.12
C ALA A 136 -6.23 8.99 -7.11
N LEU A 137 -5.70 8.67 -5.94
CA LEU A 137 -6.46 8.09 -4.82
C LEU A 137 -7.64 8.99 -4.43
N LEU A 138 -7.39 10.29 -4.23
CA LEU A 138 -8.43 11.24 -3.86
C LEU A 138 -9.52 11.35 -4.94
N ARG A 139 -9.13 11.41 -6.23
CA ARG A 139 -10.09 11.42 -7.35
C ARG A 139 -10.94 10.14 -7.44
N ALA A 140 -10.37 9.00 -7.05
CA ALA A 140 -11.11 7.73 -6.98
C ALA A 140 -12.03 7.63 -5.76
N GLY A 141 -12.03 8.63 -4.86
CA GLY A 141 -12.83 8.63 -3.63
C GLY A 141 -12.22 7.84 -2.48
N VAL A 142 -10.93 7.49 -2.56
CA VAL A 142 -10.22 6.82 -1.47
C VAL A 142 -9.92 7.82 -0.35
N PRO A 143 -10.36 7.57 0.90
CA PRO A 143 -10.00 8.41 2.04
C PRO A 143 -8.49 8.43 2.26
N LEU A 144 -7.93 9.62 2.44
CA LEU A 144 -6.53 9.83 2.78
C LEU A 144 -6.40 10.29 4.24
N ALA A 145 -5.50 9.65 4.98
CA ALA A 145 -5.03 10.12 6.28
C ALA A 145 -3.53 10.47 6.16
N PHE A 146 -3.15 11.67 6.59
CA PHE A 146 -1.74 12.11 6.51
C PHE A 146 -1.04 11.88 7.85
N GLY A 147 0.19 11.40 7.78
CA GLY A 147 1.09 11.27 8.93
C GLY A 147 2.55 11.44 8.53
N SER A 148 3.45 11.50 9.50
CA SER A 148 4.90 11.58 9.25
C SER A 148 5.64 10.27 9.43
N ASP A 149 4.97 9.25 9.98
CA ASP A 149 5.63 8.03 10.44
C ASP A 149 6.79 8.34 11.42
N SER A 150 6.59 9.32 12.31
CA SER A 150 7.61 9.73 13.29
C SER A 150 8.11 8.52 14.10
N PRO A 151 9.45 8.35 14.26
CA PRO A 151 10.49 9.35 14.01
C PRO A 151 11.14 9.29 12.61
N VAL A 152 10.58 8.54 11.65
CA VAL A 152 11.15 8.41 10.30
C VAL A 152 11.22 9.77 9.59
N THR A 153 10.14 10.54 9.65
CA THR A 153 10.17 11.98 9.35
C THR A 153 9.61 12.80 10.52
N PRO A 154 9.99 14.09 10.66
CA PRO A 154 9.45 14.96 11.72
C PRO A 154 7.92 15.09 11.68
N LEU A 155 7.30 15.32 12.84
CA LEU A 155 5.88 15.71 12.94
C LEU A 155 5.61 17.07 12.29
#